data_AF-M3IMP9-F1
#
_entry.id   AF-M3IMP9-F1
#
_cell.length_a   1.000
_cell.length_b   1.000
_cell.length_c   1.000
_cell.angle_alpha   90.00
_cell.angle_beta   90.00
_cell.angle_gamma   90.00
#
_symmetry.space_group_name_H-M   'P 1'
#
loop_
_entity.id
_entity.type
_entity.pdbx_description
1 polymer ?
#
loop_
_entity_poly.entity_id
_entity_poly.type
_entity_poly.pdbx_seq_one_letter_code
_entity_poly.pdbx_strand_id
1 'polypeptide(L)' 'HFHCKQCDRVYDIEICPIPLDKSPKGFTVDTHEIILYGTCSDCNSKAQ' A
#
# COMPACT_ATOMS: atom_id res chain seq x y z
N HIS A 1 0.99 1.12 -2.37
CA HIS A 1 2.29 0.43 -2.33
C HIS A 1 2.54 -0.26 -1.00
N PHE A 2 3.33 -1.33 -0.99
CA PHE A 2 3.91 -1.92 0.22
C PHE A 2 5.38 -1.53 0.34
N HIS A 3 5.84 -1.02 1.48
CA HIS A 3 7.24 -0.69 1.75
C HIS A 3 7.78 -1.60 2.86
N CYS A 4 8.85 -2.34 2.53
CA CYS A 4 9.54 -3.15 3.51
C CYS A 4 10.48 -2.30 4.39
N LYS A 5 10.26 -2.28 5.70
CA LYS A 5 11.08 -1.53 6.67
C LYS A 5 12.50 -2.10 6.90
N GLN A 6 12.79 -3.29 6.37
CA GLN A 6 14.11 -3.94 6.56
C GLN A 6 15.05 -3.79 5.38
N CYS A 7 14.52 -3.70 4.15
CA CYS A 7 15.33 -3.64 2.93
C CYS A 7 14.94 -2.48 2.00
N ASP A 8 14.01 -1.64 2.42
CA ASP A 8 13.50 -0.47 1.70
C ASP A 8 12.91 -0.72 0.32
N ARG A 9 12.63 -1.98 -0.02
CA ARG A 9 11.94 -2.31 -1.27
C ARG A 9 10.47 -1.92 -1.21
N VAL A 10 10.00 -1.42 -2.35
CA VAL A 10 8.60 -1.03 -2.56
C VAL A 10 7.96 -1.98 -3.57
N TYR A 11 6.72 -2.38 -3.29
CA TYR A 11 5.91 -3.26 -4.12
C TYR A 11 4.59 -2.59 -4.46
N ASP A 12 4.11 -2.80 -5.68
CA ASP A 12 2.85 -2.24 -6.12
C ASP A 12 1.65 -3.04 -5.59
N ILE A 13 0.55 -2.32 -5.39
CA ILE A 13 -0.72 -2.90 -5.02
C ILE A 13 -1.52 -3.04 -6.31
N GLU A 14 -1.91 -4.27 -6.68
CA GLU A 14 -2.67 -4.53 -7.91
C GLU A 14 -4.09 -3.94 -7.86
N ILE A 15 -4.68 -3.80 -6.67
CA ILE A 15 -6.06 -3.31 -6.48
C ILE A 15 -6.13 -2.39 -5.26
N CYS A 16 -6.68 -1.18 -5.43
CA CYS A 16 -6.95 -0.31 -4.30
C CYS A 16 -7.95 -0.98 -3.33
N PRO A 17 -7.59 -1.18 -2.04
CA PRO A 17 -8.46 -1.84 -1.07
C PRO A 17 -9.65 -0.97 -0.62
N ILE A 18 -9.65 0.33 -0.96
CA ILE A 18 -10.71 1.27 -0.57
C ILE A 18 -11.48 1.69 -1.82
N PRO A 19 -12.77 1.33 -1.94
CA PRO A 19 -13.56 1.80 -3.06
C PRO A 19 -13.81 3.31 -2.93
N LEU A 20 -13.53 4.04 -4.01
CA LEU A 20 -13.64 5.52 -4.08
C LEU A 20 -15.09 6.02 -4.13
N ASP A 21 -16.05 5.11 -4.24
CA ASP A 21 -17.48 5.37 -4.41
C ASP A 21 -18.18 5.96 -3.16
N LYS A 22 -17.46 6.08 -2.04
CA LYS A 22 -17.99 6.61 -0.77
C LYS A 22 -17.71 8.08 -0.50
N SER A 23 -17.28 8.86 -1.50
CA SER A 23 -17.07 10.30 -1.32
C SER A 23 -18.38 11.00 -0.94
N PRO A 24 -18.39 11.93 0.05
CA PRO A 24 -19.57 12.73 0.39
C PRO A 24 -20.12 13.51 -0.82
N LYS A 25 -21.43 13.84 -0.80
CA LYS A 25 -22.04 14.63 -1.87
C LYS A 25 -21.30 15.95 -2.08
N GLY A 26 -20.95 16.24 -3.34
CA GLY A 26 -20.22 17.46 -3.73
C GLY A 26 -18.71 17.38 -3.59
N PHE A 27 -18.15 16.23 -3.19
CA PHE A 27 -16.71 16.02 -3.14
C PHE A 27 -16.21 15.35 -4.42
N THR A 28 -15.18 15.92 -5.04
CA THR A 28 -14.49 15.35 -6.21
C THR A 28 -13.15 14.79 -5.77
N VAL A 29 -12.87 13.54 -6.12
CA VAL A 29 -11.59 12.88 -5.79
C VAL A 29 -10.68 12.92 -7.01
N ASP A 30 -9.53 13.58 -6.90
CA ASP A 30 -8.54 13.64 -7.98
C ASP A 30 -7.58 12.44 -7.93
N THR A 31 -7.19 11.97 -6.74
CA THR A 31 -6.24 10.86 -6.54
C THR A 31 -6.41 10.27 -5.14
N HIS A 32 -6.03 9.01 -4.96
CA HIS A 32 -5.79 8.40 -3.64
C HIS A 32 -4.40 7.75 -3.64
N GLU A 33 -3.67 7.89 -2.53
CA GLU A 33 -2.38 7.22 -2.33
C GLU A 33 -2.40 6.46 -1.00
N ILE A 34 -1.92 5.22 -1.01
CA ILE A 34 -1.82 4.38 0.20
C ILE A 34 -0.45 3.73 0.21
N ILE A 35 0.27 3.86 1.33
CA ILE A 35 1.52 3.15 1.59
C ILE A 35 1.34 2.29 2.84
N LEU A 36 1.52 0.98 2.67
CA LEU A 36 1.48 -0.02 3.73
C LEU A 36 2.91 -0.39 4.11
N TYR A 37 3.25 -0.40 5.40
CA TYR A 37 4.60 -0.71 5.84
C TYR A 37 4.66 -2.09 6.52
N GLY A 38 5.69 -2.87 6.22
CA GLY A 38 5.86 -4.22 6.78
C GLY A 38 7.22 -4.83 6.51
N THR A 39 7.26 -6.16 6.47
CA THR A 39 8.47 -6.95 6.14
C THR A 39 8.15 -7.83 4.94
N CYS A 40 9.00 -7.83 3.90
CA CYS A 40 8.77 -8.63 2.71
C CYS A 40 9.13 -10.11 2.94
N SER A 41 8.72 -10.99 2.03
CA SER A 41 9.01 -12.42 2.09
C SER A 41 10.50 -12.71 2.23
N ASP A 42 11.35 -12.07 1.42
CA ASP A 42 12.80 -12.30 1.45
C ASP A 42 13.40 -11.95 2.82
N CYS A 43 12.92 -10.87 3.44
CA CYS A 43 13.35 -10.42 4.74
C CYS A 43 12.85 -11.32 5.87
N ASN A 44 11.60 -11.81 5.78
CA ASN A 44 11.10 -12.83 6.71
C ASN A 44 11.86 -14.15 6.57
N SER A 45 12.24 -14.54 5.35
CA SER A 45 12.99 -15.77 5.09
C SER A 45 14.48 -15.68 5.47
N LYS A 46 15.04 -14.47 5.59
CA LYS A 46 16.41 -14.22 6.08
C LYS A 46 16.53 -14.28 7.60
N ALA A 47 15.42 -14.34 8.34
CA ALA A 47 15.42 -14.39 9.80
C ALA A 47 15.70 -15.81 10.37
N GLN A 48 16.33 -16.69 9.58
CA GLN A 48 16.63 -18.07 9.94
C GLN A 48 18.13 -18.36 9.90
#